data_AF-A0A0D2M9F8-F1
#
_entry.id   AF-A0A0D2M9F8-F1
#
_cell.length_a   1.000
_cell.length_b   1.000
_cell.length_c   1.000
_cell.angle_alpha   90.00
_cell.angle_beta   90.00
_cell.angle_gamma   90.00
#
_symmetry.space_group_name_H-M   'P 1'
#
loop_
_entity.id
_entity.type
_entity.pdbx_description
1 polymer ?
#
loop_
_entity_poly.entity_id
_entity_poly.type
_entity_poly.pdbx_seq_one_letter_code
_entity_poly.pdbx_strand_id
1 'polypeptide(L)'
;MVGFAPSVLIGGPAAVAPLLQGLRVGCSGDDAVDVAGDARPLLVGCTLMARKVGLRAYERARPSLRHITLSSCGAQGLLLQERAAAALDRCTISGCGEEGAVAAGEAQAELAGCVVERCGGPAVDASGQAYVRLTGCDLRGCVGGLWMWDAAVAHVEGTRVASDGSYAVLMDSRASSTSGGGNHVDGLAFVAEADGAPAPCKLAAAAAAAAAASSAARDGAAADGEWREGRGKGAGAGGGAAGACLVQAGMLPPDARAAAAAFPPEVEPFVFKPSPFRV
;
A
#
# COMPACT_ATOMS: atom_id res chain seq x y z
N MET A 1 -15.96 0.93 -30.90
CA MET A 1 -15.46 0.94 -29.51
C MET A 1 -14.35 -0.08 -29.44
N VAL A 2 -13.09 0.35 -29.31
CA VAL A 2 -11.98 -0.59 -29.09
C VAL A 2 -12.18 -1.20 -27.70
N GLY A 3 -12.12 -2.53 -27.62
CA GLY A 3 -12.35 -3.24 -26.36
C GLY A 3 -11.34 -2.80 -25.30
N PHE A 4 -11.82 -2.64 -24.06
CA PHE A 4 -10.97 -2.51 -22.89
C PHE A 4 -10.21 -3.84 -22.75
N ALA A 5 -8.96 -3.83 -23.17
CA ALA A 5 -8.07 -4.98 -23.12
C ALA A 5 -6.70 -4.50 -22.63
N PRO A 6 -5.96 -5.35 -21.90
CA PRO A 6 -4.61 -5.02 -21.51
C PRO A 6 -3.71 -4.88 -22.75
N SER A 7 -2.62 -4.12 -22.65
CA SER A 7 -1.63 -4.05 -23.75
C SER A 7 -0.92 -5.39 -23.97
N VAL A 8 -0.74 -6.18 -22.90
CA VAL A 8 -0.17 -7.52 -22.96
C VAL A 8 -1.00 -8.45 -22.07
N LEU A 9 -1.52 -9.54 -22.64
CA LEU A 9 -2.13 -10.63 -21.90
C LEU A 9 -1.24 -11.87 -21.97
N ILE A 10 -0.88 -12.41 -20.80
CA ILE A 10 -0.09 -13.63 -20.66
C ILE A 10 -0.92 -14.63 -19.85
N GLY A 11 -1.74 -15.43 -20.54
CA GLY A 11 -2.59 -16.44 -19.92
C GLY A 11 -2.23 -17.85 -20.38
N GLY A 12 -2.29 -18.81 -19.46
CA GLY A 12 -2.15 -20.22 -19.81
C GLY A 12 -1.52 -21.06 -18.70
N PRO A 13 -1.10 -22.30 -19.01
CA PRO A 13 -0.45 -23.18 -18.05
C PRO A 13 0.94 -22.64 -17.65
N ALA A 14 1.56 -23.27 -16.64
CA ALA A 14 2.88 -22.88 -16.13
C ALA A 14 4.01 -22.90 -17.16
N ALA A 15 3.84 -23.60 -18.29
CA ALA A 15 4.77 -23.57 -19.42
C ALA A 15 4.77 -22.23 -20.18
N VAL A 16 3.73 -21.41 -20.02
CA VAL A 16 3.69 -20.04 -20.55
C VAL A 16 4.54 -19.16 -19.64
N ALA A 17 5.83 -19.10 -19.94
CA ALA A 17 6.85 -18.38 -19.17
C ALA A 17 7.72 -17.49 -20.07
N PRO A 18 7.13 -16.52 -20.80
CA PRO A 18 7.91 -15.65 -21.67
C PRO A 18 8.84 -14.73 -20.87
N LEU A 19 9.97 -14.38 -21.49
CA LEU A 19 10.85 -13.30 -21.03
C LEU A 19 10.44 -12.00 -21.74
N LEU A 20 10.08 -10.99 -20.97
CA LEU A 20 9.90 -9.62 -21.44
C LEU A 20 11.03 -8.77 -20.87
N GLN A 21 11.88 -8.21 -21.73
CA GLN A 21 13.08 -7.51 -21.29
C GLN A 21 13.21 -6.15 -21.97
N GLY A 22 13.49 -5.11 -21.17
CA GLY A 22 13.77 -3.77 -21.67
C GLY A 22 12.60 -3.10 -22.38
N LEU A 23 11.37 -3.53 -22.10
CA LEU A 23 10.17 -3.05 -22.78
C LEU A 23 9.59 -1.82 -22.08
N ARG A 24 9.01 -0.92 -22.87
CA ARG A 24 8.09 0.10 -22.36
C ARG A 24 6.68 -0.26 -22.80
N VAL A 25 5.82 -0.58 -21.84
CA VAL A 25 4.43 -0.97 -22.09
C VAL A 25 3.51 0.12 -21.55
N GLY A 26 2.63 0.64 -22.40
CA GLY A 26 1.70 1.71 -22.06
C GLY A 26 0.29 1.35 -22.49
N CYS A 27 -0.67 1.44 -21.58
CA CYS A 27 -2.09 1.23 -21.90
C CYS A 27 -2.91 2.48 -21.57
N SER A 28 -3.67 3.01 -22.54
CA SER A 28 -4.54 4.17 -22.33
C SER A 28 -5.99 3.82 -21.99
N GLY A 29 -6.38 2.55 -22.15
CA GLY A 29 -7.76 2.09 -21.94
C GLY A 29 -7.95 1.20 -20.71
N ASP A 30 -6.93 0.43 -20.34
CA ASP A 30 -7.03 -0.63 -19.34
C ASP A 30 -5.68 -0.84 -18.62
N ASP A 31 -5.34 -2.08 -18.28
CA ASP A 31 -4.11 -2.50 -17.64
C ASP A 31 -2.93 -2.58 -18.64
N ALA A 32 -1.68 -2.43 -18.18
CA ALA A 32 -0.52 -2.58 -19.07
C ALA A 32 -0.23 -4.06 -19.36
N VAL A 33 -0.15 -4.87 -18.30
CA VAL A 33 0.15 -6.30 -18.38
C VAL A 33 -0.79 -7.09 -17.47
N ASP A 34 -1.51 -8.03 -18.06
CA ASP A 34 -2.30 -9.03 -17.33
C ASP A 34 -1.62 -10.39 -17.40
N VAL A 35 -1.52 -11.07 -16.25
CA VAL A 35 -1.01 -12.43 -16.13
C VAL A 35 -2.07 -13.33 -15.49
N ALA A 36 -2.44 -14.42 -16.17
CA ALA A 36 -3.56 -15.27 -15.80
C ALA A 36 -3.21 -16.76 -15.84
N GLY A 37 -4.10 -17.63 -15.36
CA GLY A 37 -3.86 -19.07 -15.34
C GLY A 37 -2.77 -19.45 -14.35
N ASP A 38 -1.82 -20.25 -14.81
CA ASP A 38 -0.61 -20.64 -14.08
C ASP A 38 0.65 -20.01 -14.68
N ALA A 39 0.51 -19.04 -15.60
CA ALA A 39 1.60 -18.45 -16.36
C ALA A 39 2.68 -17.84 -15.46
N ARG A 40 3.95 -17.96 -15.88
CA ARG A 40 5.13 -17.58 -15.07
C ARG A 40 6.10 -16.68 -15.85
N PRO A 41 5.64 -15.52 -16.36
CA PRO A 41 6.51 -14.65 -17.13
C PRO A 41 7.63 -14.06 -16.25
N LEU A 42 8.78 -13.81 -16.86
CA LEU A 42 9.87 -13.04 -16.28
C LEU A 42 9.93 -11.67 -16.97
N LEU A 43 9.75 -10.61 -16.21
CA LEU A 43 9.91 -9.23 -16.69
C LEU A 43 11.21 -8.65 -16.12
N VAL A 44 12.07 -8.11 -16.98
CA VAL A 44 13.36 -7.53 -16.57
C VAL A 44 13.58 -6.17 -17.20
N GLY A 45 13.80 -5.14 -16.38
CA GLY A 45 14.15 -3.80 -16.89
C GLY A 45 13.04 -3.16 -17.72
N CYS A 46 11.78 -3.51 -17.50
CA CYS A 46 10.64 -2.94 -18.19
C CYS A 46 10.05 -1.75 -17.43
N THR A 47 9.39 -0.85 -18.17
CA THR A 47 8.59 0.25 -17.63
C THR A 47 7.14 0.06 -18.04
N LEU A 48 6.24 -0.04 -17.06
CA LEU A 48 4.81 -0.24 -17.27
C LEU A 48 4.03 1.01 -16.82
N MET A 49 3.12 1.46 -17.68
CA MET A 49 2.22 2.61 -17.46
C MET A 49 0.82 2.23 -17.93
N ALA A 50 -0.22 2.57 -17.17
CA ALA A 50 -1.57 2.14 -17.48
C ALA A 50 -2.63 3.17 -17.08
N ARG A 51 -3.79 3.14 -17.74
CA ARG A 51 -4.96 3.91 -17.30
C ARG A 51 -5.55 3.34 -16.02
N LYS A 52 -5.43 2.03 -15.82
CA LYS A 52 -5.83 1.31 -14.61
C LYS A 52 -4.61 0.73 -13.89
N VAL A 53 -4.29 -0.54 -14.10
CA VAL A 53 -3.24 -1.26 -13.36
C VAL A 53 -1.96 -1.43 -14.19
N GLY A 54 -0.80 -1.18 -13.59
CA GLY A 54 0.50 -1.41 -14.24
C GLY A 54 0.75 -2.89 -14.55
N LEU A 55 0.62 -3.74 -13.54
CA LEU A 55 0.62 -5.19 -13.71
C LEU A 55 -0.45 -5.84 -12.83
N ARG A 56 -1.34 -6.61 -13.44
CA ARG A 56 -2.34 -7.41 -12.73
C ARG A 56 -2.04 -8.89 -12.89
N ALA A 57 -2.07 -9.62 -11.79
CA ALA A 57 -1.97 -11.08 -11.78
C ALA A 57 -3.12 -11.68 -10.97
N TYR A 58 -3.75 -12.71 -11.52
CA TYR A 58 -4.91 -13.36 -10.91
C TYR A 58 -4.89 -14.88 -11.16
N GLU A 59 -5.89 -15.60 -10.67
CA GLU A 59 -5.91 -17.06 -10.61
C GLU A 59 -4.69 -17.62 -9.85
N ARG A 60 -3.75 -18.29 -10.53
CA ARG A 60 -2.52 -18.86 -9.94
C ARG A 60 -1.26 -18.34 -10.64
N ALA A 61 -1.37 -17.21 -11.32
CA ALA A 61 -0.28 -16.61 -12.07
C ALA A 61 0.92 -16.32 -11.17
N ARG A 62 2.14 -16.52 -11.69
CA ARG A 62 3.39 -16.33 -10.94
C ARG A 62 4.44 -15.47 -11.65
N PRO A 63 4.16 -14.17 -11.93
CA PRO A 63 5.15 -13.30 -12.55
C PRO A 63 6.36 -13.05 -11.64
N SER A 64 7.55 -13.03 -12.25
CA SER A 64 8.80 -12.57 -11.61
C SER A 64 9.23 -11.25 -12.22
N LEU A 65 9.42 -10.24 -11.38
CA LEU A 65 9.70 -8.86 -11.79
C LEU A 65 11.07 -8.45 -11.25
N ARG A 66 12.00 -8.07 -12.13
CA ARG A 66 13.33 -7.59 -11.73
C ARG A 66 13.61 -6.24 -12.36
N HIS A 67 14.03 -5.27 -11.55
CA HIS A 67 14.36 -3.93 -12.05
C HIS A 67 13.23 -3.30 -12.86
N ILE A 68 11.97 -3.51 -12.41
CA ILE A 68 10.78 -2.98 -13.09
C ILE A 68 10.42 -1.63 -12.53
N THR A 69 9.92 -0.75 -13.40
CA THR A 69 9.24 0.49 -12.99
C THR A 69 7.76 0.39 -13.33
N LEU A 70 6.90 0.40 -12.31
CA LEU A 70 5.45 0.60 -12.45
C LEU A 70 5.19 2.07 -12.11
N SER A 71 4.74 2.87 -13.07
CA SER A 71 4.64 4.31 -12.85
C SER A 71 3.39 4.92 -13.45
N SER A 72 2.84 5.93 -12.78
CA SER A 72 1.72 6.74 -13.31
C SER A 72 0.53 5.88 -13.74
N CYS A 73 0.26 4.81 -12.99
CA CYS A 73 -0.91 3.96 -13.21
C CYS A 73 -2.14 4.65 -12.61
N GLY A 74 -3.26 4.68 -13.34
CA GLY A 74 -4.42 5.43 -12.86
C GLY A 74 -5.11 4.83 -11.62
N ALA A 75 -4.92 3.53 -11.39
CA ALA A 75 -5.33 2.82 -10.17
C ALA A 75 -4.08 2.27 -9.47
N GLN A 76 -3.91 0.94 -9.40
CA GLN A 76 -2.80 0.28 -8.73
C GLN A 76 -1.53 0.20 -9.60
N GLY A 77 -0.36 0.20 -8.96
CA GLY A 77 0.89 -0.21 -9.63
C GLY A 77 0.92 -1.71 -9.91
N LEU A 78 0.76 -2.49 -8.85
CA LEU A 78 0.69 -3.96 -8.86
C LEU A 78 -0.62 -4.41 -8.20
N LEU A 79 -1.37 -5.29 -8.86
CA LEU A 79 -2.56 -5.92 -8.29
C LEU A 79 -2.45 -7.45 -8.37
N LEU A 80 -2.43 -8.11 -7.22
CA LEU A 80 -2.49 -9.56 -7.09
C LEU A 80 -3.84 -9.98 -6.49
N GLN A 81 -4.52 -10.91 -7.14
CA GLN A 81 -5.82 -11.41 -6.71
C GLN A 81 -5.85 -12.94 -6.67
N GLU A 82 -6.86 -13.48 -6.00
CA GLU A 82 -7.10 -14.92 -5.88
C GLU A 82 -5.88 -15.64 -5.26
N ARG A 83 -5.17 -16.51 -5.99
CA ARG A 83 -3.98 -17.24 -5.54
C ARG A 83 -2.72 -16.83 -6.32
N ALA A 84 -2.75 -15.66 -6.96
CA ALA A 84 -1.61 -15.15 -7.70
C ALA A 84 -0.43 -14.87 -6.74
N ALA A 85 0.78 -15.07 -7.23
CA ALA A 85 2.00 -14.82 -6.47
C ALA A 85 3.01 -14.03 -7.30
N ALA A 86 3.55 -12.93 -6.79
CA ALA A 86 4.57 -12.17 -7.51
C ALA A 86 5.83 -11.96 -6.66
N ALA A 87 6.99 -12.06 -7.31
CA ALA A 87 8.28 -11.74 -6.72
C ALA A 87 8.87 -10.50 -7.41
N LEU A 88 9.16 -9.46 -6.64
CA LEU A 88 9.73 -8.20 -7.07
C LEU A 88 11.12 -8.05 -6.48
N ASP A 89 12.13 -7.92 -7.33
CA ASP A 89 13.52 -7.63 -6.94
C ASP A 89 13.95 -6.27 -7.50
N ARG A 90 14.26 -5.35 -6.59
CA ARG A 90 14.79 -4.01 -6.91
C ARG A 90 13.91 -3.26 -7.91
N CYS A 91 12.60 -3.30 -7.69
CA CYS A 91 11.59 -2.63 -8.48
C CYS A 91 11.19 -1.27 -7.87
N THR A 92 10.62 -0.41 -8.69
CA THR A 92 10.05 0.88 -8.27
C THR A 92 8.59 0.93 -8.67
N ILE A 93 7.71 1.24 -7.71
CA ILE A 93 6.31 1.53 -7.96
C ILE A 93 6.08 2.99 -7.57
N SER A 94 5.58 3.83 -8.48
CA SER A 94 5.44 5.25 -8.16
C SER A 94 4.34 6.01 -8.88
N GLY A 95 3.77 7.01 -8.20
CA GLY A 95 2.81 7.91 -8.85
C GLY A 95 1.50 7.23 -9.25
N CYS A 96 1.14 6.13 -8.60
CA CYS A 96 -0.12 5.44 -8.86
C CYS A 96 -1.29 6.23 -8.25
N GLY A 97 -2.44 6.27 -8.94
CA GLY A 97 -3.60 7.03 -8.51
C GLY A 97 -4.23 6.49 -7.22
N GLU A 98 -4.12 5.18 -7.01
CA GLU A 98 -4.59 4.47 -5.83
C GLU A 98 -3.38 3.82 -5.13
N GLU A 99 -3.39 2.51 -4.88
CA GLU A 99 -2.33 1.82 -4.14
C GLU A 99 -1.05 1.60 -4.96
N GLY A 100 0.08 1.46 -4.26
CA GLY A 100 1.31 0.99 -4.88
C GLY A 100 1.20 -0.49 -5.28
N ALA A 101 1.14 -1.37 -4.28
CA ALA A 101 1.00 -2.81 -4.45
C ALA A 101 -0.17 -3.36 -3.62
N VAL A 102 -1.03 -4.15 -4.24
CA VAL A 102 -2.18 -4.80 -3.61
C VAL A 102 -2.05 -6.31 -3.69
N ALA A 103 -2.28 -6.99 -2.57
CA ALA A 103 -2.47 -8.44 -2.51
C ALA A 103 -3.81 -8.76 -1.85
N ALA A 104 -4.73 -9.38 -2.59
CA ALA A 104 -6.08 -9.68 -2.13
C ALA A 104 -6.41 -11.18 -2.28
N GLY A 105 -7.29 -11.69 -1.41
CA GLY A 105 -7.68 -13.10 -1.41
C GLY A 105 -6.61 -13.97 -0.74
N GLU A 106 -6.08 -14.97 -1.44
CA GLU A 106 -4.97 -15.84 -0.99
C GLU A 106 -3.64 -15.44 -1.68
N ALA A 107 -3.56 -14.22 -2.23
CA ALA A 107 -2.43 -13.77 -3.04
C ALA A 107 -1.13 -13.61 -2.22
N GLN A 108 0.01 -13.73 -2.90
CA GLN A 108 1.34 -13.67 -2.26
C GLN A 108 2.23 -12.63 -2.95
N ALA A 109 2.67 -11.61 -2.22
CA ALA A 109 3.60 -10.61 -2.73
C ALA A 109 4.94 -10.68 -2.00
N GLU A 110 6.04 -10.89 -2.73
CA GLU A 110 7.39 -10.79 -2.19
C GLU A 110 8.10 -9.59 -2.82
N LEU A 111 8.45 -8.59 -2.00
CA LEU A 111 9.16 -7.40 -2.44
C LEU A 111 10.53 -7.36 -1.73
N ALA A 112 11.59 -7.36 -2.52
CA ALA A 112 12.97 -7.27 -2.04
C ALA A 112 13.67 -6.06 -2.65
N GLY A 113 14.22 -5.18 -1.81
CA GLY A 113 14.94 -3.98 -2.25
C GLY A 113 14.09 -3.01 -3.07
N CYS A 114 12.76 -3.06 -2.91
CA CYS A 114 11.82 -2.28 -3.71
C CYS A 114 11.53 -0.92 -3.09
N VAL A 115 11.22 0.06 -3.94
CA VAL A 115 10.75 1.39 -3.54
C VAL A 115 9.31 1.54 -3.99
N VAL A 116 8.43 1.94 -3.06
CA VAL A 116 7.05 2.30 -3.38
C VAL A 116 6.80 3.71 -2.90
N GLU A 117 6.48 4.62 -3.82
CA GLU A 117 6.40 6.03 -3.47
C GLU A 117 5.37 6.87 -4.23
N ARG A 118 4.89 7.95 -3.60
CA ARG A 118 3.99 8.93 -4.24
C ARG A 118 2.71 8.33 -4.81
N CYS A 119 2.13 7.32 -4.15
CA CYS A 119 0.86 6.72 -4.55
C CYS A 119 -0.30 7.38 -3.77
N GLY A 120 -1.47 7.47 -4.40
CA GLY A 120 -2.65 8.12 -3.82
C GLY A 120 -3.32 7.34 -2.68
N GLY A 121 -3.01 6.04 -2.55
CA GLY A 121 -3.43 5.16 -1.47
C GLY A 121 -2.24 4.69 -0.61
N PRO A 122 -2.37 3.58 0.13
CA PRO A 122 -1.24 2.93 0.78
C PRO A 122 -0.17 2.45 -0.20
N ALA A 123 1.08 2.43 0.24
CA ALA A 123 2.17 1.84 -0.53
C ALA A 123 1.96 0.34 -0.73
N VAL A 124 1.54 -0.35 0.32
CA VAL A 124 1.19 -1.78 0.29
C VAL A 124 -0.15 -1.99 0.99
N ASP A 125 -1.09 -2.63 0.30
CA ASP A 125 -2.38 -3.06 0.86
C ASP A 125 -2.50 -4.60 0.76
N ALA A 126 -2.82 -5.24 1.87
CA ALA A 126 -3.06 -6.68 1.92
C ALA A 126 -4.42 -6.98 2.56
N SER A 127 -5.25 -7.81 1.93
CA SER A 127 -6.59 -8.16 2.42
C SER A 127 -6.92 -9.64 2.25
N GLY A 128 -7.95 -10.12 2.96
CA GLY A 128 -8.33 -11.54 2.96
C GLY A 128 -7.34 -12.41 3.75
N GLN A 129 -6.74 -13.39 3.08
CA GLN A 129 -5.68 -14.28 3.59
C GLN A 129 -4.34 -14.02 2.86
N ALA A 130 -4.17 -12.83 2.30
CA ALA A 130 -2.99 -12.49 1.53
C ALA A 130 -1.72 -12.54 2.41
N TYR A 131 -0.61 -12.92 1.78
CA TYR A 131 0.71 -12.92 2.41
C TYR A 131 1.62 -11.91 1.72
N VAL A 132 2.22 -11.01 2.50
CA VAL A 132 3.20 -10.05 1.98
C VAL A 132 4.53 -10.20 2.70
N ARG A 133 5.61 -10.30 1.94
CA ARG A 133 6.98 -10.25 2.45
C ARG A 133 7.70 -9.02 1.93
N LEU A 134 8.19 -8.19 2.84
CA LEU A 134 8.98 -7.00 2.56
C LEU A 134 10.38 -7.19 3.12
N THR A 135 11.41 -7.02 2.28
CA THR A 135 12.81 -7.14 2.69
C THR A 135 13.64 -6.02 2.10
N GLY A 136 14.18 -5.14 2.95
CA GLY A 136 15.00 -4.02 2.48
C GLY A 136 14.22 -2.98 1.66
N CYS A 137 12.93 -2.80 1.92
CA CYS A 137 12.07 -1.91 1.14
C CYS A 137 12.03 -0.48 1.70
N ASP A 138 11.67 0.49 0.85
CA ASP A 138 11.38 1.87 1.23
C ASP A 138 9.96 2.23 0.76
N LEU A 139 9.02 2.29 1.72
CA LEU A 139 7.63 2.70 1.49
C LEU A 139 7.49 4.14 2.00
N ARG A 140 7.24 5.10 1.12
CA ARG A 140 7.24 6.54 1.51
C ARG A 140 6.41 7.41 0.60
N GLY A 141 6.00 8.59 1.04
CA GLY A 141 5.33 9.53 0.13
C GLY A 141 3.94 9.08 -0.31
N CYS A 142 3.39 8.03 0.30
CA CYS A 142 2.06 7.49 0.02
C CYS A 142 1.10 7.93 1.13
N VAL A 143 -0.21 7.88 0.88
CA VAL A 143 -1.20 8.22 1.93
C VAL A 143 -1.04 7.30 3.14
N GLY A 144 -0.85 6.00 2.91
CA GLY A 144 -0.48 5.02 3.93
C GLY A 144 0.83 4.29 3.59
N GLY A 145 1.44 3.64 4.59
CA GLY A 145 2.60 2.80 4.37
C GLY A 145 2.21 1.35 4.06
N LEU A 146 2.01 0.55 5.11
CA LEU A 146 1.59 -0.85 5.05
C LEU A 146 0.23 -1.03 5.72
N TRP A 147 -0.79 -1.35 4.94
CA TRP A 147 -2.15 -1.60 5.42
C TRP A 147 -2.51 -3.07 5.26
N MET A 148 -3.10 -3.64 6.31
CA MET A 148 -3.42 -5.05 6.40
C MET A 148 -4.83 -5.23 6.97
N TRP A 149 -5.65 -5.97 6.24
CA TRP A 149 -7.06 -6.18 6.52
C TRP A 149 -7.38 -7.67 6.68
N ASP A 150 -8.47 -7.98 7.38
CA ASP A 150 -8.90 -9.35 7.61
C ASP A 150 -7.78 -10.23 8.20
N ALA A 151 -7.55 -11.42 7.67
CA ALA A 151 -6.52 -12.36 8.11
C ALA A 151 -5.20 -12.21 7.33
N ALA A 152 -4.94 -11.03 6.74
CA ALA A 152 -3.71 -10.78 6.00
C ALA A 152 -2.48 -10.94 6.92
N VAL A 153 -1.40 -11.46 6.34
CA VAL A 153 -0.14 -11.73 7.03
C VAL A 153 0.99 -10.96 6.38
N ALA A 154 1.80 -10.27 7.18
CA ALA A 154 3.01 -9.63 6.70
C ALA A 154 4.27 -10.19 7.38
N HIS A 155 5.35 -10.31 6.62
CA HIS A 155 6.71 -10.45 7.13
C HIS A 155 7.55 -9.27 6.68
N VAL A 156 8.10 -8.50 7.62
CA VAL A 156 8.80 -7.25 7.32
C VAL A 156 10.20 -7.28 7.90
N GLU A 157 11.23 -7.05 7.09
CA GLU A 157 12.64 -7.04 7.51
C GLU A 157 13.41 -5.92 6.81
N GLY A 158 14.30 -5.23 7.52
CA GLY A 158 15.14 -4.16 6.98
C GLY A 158 14.38 -3.04 6.25
N THR A 159 13.10 -2.84 6.54
CA THR A 159 12.19 -2.02 5.72
C THR A 159 11.85 -0.71 6.40
N ARG A 160 11.87 0.38 5.64
CA ARG A 160 11.34 1.68 6.04
C ARG A 160 9.88 1.82 5.61
N VAL A 161 9.03 2.23 6.54
CA VAL A 161 7.60 2.45 6.31
C VAL A 161 7.23 3.86 6.78
N ALA A 162 6.93 4.74 5.86
CA ALA A 162 6.53 6.12 6.11
C ALA A 162 5.19 6.44 5.43
N SER A 163 4.47 7.42 5.98
CA SER A 163 3.22 7.94 5.40
C SER A 163 3.20 9.47 5.38
N ASP A 164 2.50 10.02 4.39
CA ASP A 164 2.36 11.47 4.20
C ASP A 164 0.93 11.98 4.48
N GLY A 165 -0.05 11.08 4.66
CA GLY A 165 -1.46 11.47 4.81
C GLY A 165 -2.28 10.72 5.87
N SER A 166 -1.83 9.56 6.32
CA SER A 166 -2.57 8.68 7.24
C SER A 166 -1.60 7.79 8.04
N TYR A 167 -2.03 6.60 8.45
CA TYR A 167 -1.21 5.64 9.17
C TYR A 167 -0.09 5.06 8.30
N ALA A 168 1.13 5.10 8.81
CA ALA A 168 2.28 4.39 8.25
C ALA A 168 2.06 2.88 8.34
N VAL A 169 1.47 2.39 9.43
CA VAL A 169 1.05 0.98 9.57
C VAL A 169 -0.39 0.94 10.05
N LEU A 170 -1.26 0.23 9.31
CA LEU A 170 -2.65 0.00 9.71
C LEU A 170 -2.92 -1.50 9.67
N MET A 171 -3.36 -2.07 10.79
CA MET A 171 -3.69 -3.49 10.87
C MET A 171 -5.08 -3.68 11.47
N ASP A 172 -5.92 -4.43 10.78
CA ASP A 172 -7.16 -4.98 11.34
C ASP A 172 -6.84 -6.02 12.43
N SER A 173 -7.82 -6.26 13.29
CA SER A 173 -7.78 -7.12 14.48
C SER A 173 -7.41 -8.57 14.19
N ARG A 174 -7.70 -9.05 12.98
CA ARG A 174 -7.37 -10.40 12.53
C ARG A 174 -6.05 -10.47 11.76
N ALA A 175 -5.47 -9.33 11.42
CA ALA A 175 -4.26 -9.27 10.62
C ALA A 175 -3.05 -9.50 11.53
N SER A 176 -2.01 -10.14 11.00
CA SER A 176 -0.83 -10.46 11.78
C SER A 176 0.45 -10.12 11.05
N SER A 177 1.47 -9.69 11.79
CA SER A 177 2.77 -9.42 11.21
C SER A 177 3.89 -10.01 12.04
N THR A 178 4.93 -10.44 11.33
CA THR A 178 6.22 -10.81 11.90
C THR A 178 7.25 -9.79 11.45
N SER A 179 8.08 -9.34 12.38
CA SER A 179 9.12 -8.36 12.12
C SER A 179 10.48 -9.03 12.29
N GLY A 180 11.30 -8.99 11.25
CA GLY A 180 12.74 -9.14 11.34
C GLY A 180 13.40 -7.89 11.95
N GLY A 181 14.73 -7.85 11.94
CA GLY A 181 15.51 -6.69 12.41
C GLY A 181 15.56 -5.55 11.38
N GLY A 182 15.95 -4.36 11.83
CA GLY A 182 16.26 -3.22 10.93
C GLY A 182 15.07 -2.49 10.33
N ASN A 183 13.85 -2.71 10.84
CA ASN A 183 12.67 -1.98 10.38
C ASN A 183 12.60 -0.57 11.00
N HIS A 184 12.13 0.39 10.22
CA HIS A 184 11.93 1.77 10.65
C HIS A 184 10.54 2.23 10.24
N VAL A 185 9.75 2.74 11.19
CA VAL A 185 8.39 3.22 10.92
C VAL A 185 8.33 4.71 11.23
N ASP A 186 8.13 5.52 10.20
CA ASP A 186 8.02 6.97 10.27
C ASP A 186 6.56 7.39 10.09
N GLY A 187 5.80 7.39 11.19
CA GLY A 187 4.41 7.83 11.18
C GLY A 187 3.56 7.13 12.22
N LEU A 188 2.25 7.35 12.14
CA LEU A 188 1.29 6.72 13.06
C LEU A 188 1.12 5.24 12.72
N ALA A 189 1.06 4.40 13.75
CA ALA A 189 0.64 3.02 13.60
C ALA A 189 -0.61 2.74 14.41
N PHE A 190 -1.54 2.02 13.79
CA PHE A 190 -2.75 1.54 14.43
C PHE A 190 -2.89 0.04 14.19
N VAL A 191 -3.15 -0.68 15.28
CA VAL A 191 -3.50 -2.10 15.24
C VAL A 191 -4.80 -2.23 16.01
N ALA A 192 -5.86 -2.66 15.33
CA ALA A 192 -7.12 -2.92 16.00
C ALA A 192 -6.93 -4.07 16.99
N GLU A 193 -7.47 -3.92 18.19
CA GLU A 193 -7.48 -4.99 19.17
C GLU A 193 -8.55 -6.01 18.80
N ALA A 194 -8.20 -7.29 18.86
CA ALA A 194 -9.19 -8.37 18.80
C ALA A 194 -9.92 -8.47 20.15
N ASP A 195 -11.20 -8.85 20.13
CA ASP A 195 -11.91 -9.30 21.33
C ASP A 195 -11.31 -10.64 21.80
N GLY A 196 -10.18 -10.60 22.50
CA GLY A 196 -9.40 -11.76 22.92
C GLY A 196 -7.90 -11.52 22.85
N ALA A 197 -7.14 -12.20 23.72
CA ALA A 197 -5.72 -11.91 23.99
C ALA A 197 -4.88 -11.75 22.70
N PRO A 198 -4.20 -10.60 22.51
CA PRO A 198 -3.49 -10.32 21.27
C PRO A 198 -2.28 -11.24 21.11
N ALA A 199 -2.09 -11.78 19.91
CA ALA A 199 -0.78 -12.28 19.50
C ALA A 199 0.20 -11.07 19.44
N PRO A 200 1.47 -11.23 19.87
CA PRO A 200 2.40 -10.12 19.93
C PRO A 200 2.76 -9.61 18.53
N CYS A 201 2.20 -8.47 18.13
CA CYS A 201 2.61 -7.74 16.92
C CYS A 201 3.90 -6.96 17.19
N LYS A 202 5.06 -7.56 16.87
CA LYS A 202 6.36 -6.88 17.05
C LYS A 202 6.53 -5.66 16.14
N LEU A 203 5.85 -5.63 15.00
CA LEU A 203 5.86 -4.47 14.11
C LEU A 203 5.11 -3.28 14.74
N ALA A 204 4.01 -3.54 15.45
CA ALA A 204 3.31 -2.54 16.25
C ALA A 204 4.19 -2.01 17.38
N ALA A 205 4.97 -2.87 18.04
CA ALA A 205 5.91 -2.45 19.07
C ALA A 205 7.05 -1.57 18.50
N ALA A 206 7.59 -1.93 17.32
CA ALA A 206 8.57 -1.10 16.62
C ALA A 206 7.99 0.25 16.20
N ALA A 207 6.74 0.26 15.73
CA ALA A 207 6.05 1.48 15.35
C ALA A 207 5.68 2.36 16.55
N ALA A 208 5.26 1.77 17.66
CA ALA A 208 5.00 2.48 18.92
C ALA A 208 6.28 3.10 19.49
N ALA A 209 7.41 2.39 19.43
CA ALA A 209 8.71 2.92 19.85
C ALA A 209 9.17 4.10 18.96
N ALA A 210 8.94 4.02 17.65
CA ALA A 210 9.27 5.11 16.72
C ALA A 210 8.35 6.33 16.89
N ALA A 211 7.06 6.11 17.19
CA ALA A 211 6.12 7.17 17.54
C ALA A 211 6.55 7.90 18.82
N ALA A 212 6.98 7.18 19.86
CA ALA A 212 7.51 7.75 21.11
C ALA A 212 8.83 8.51 20.91
N ALA A 213 9.71 8.05 20.02
CA ALA A 213 10.94 8.76 19.67
C ALA A 213 10.66 10.05 18.87
N SER A 214 9.67 10.00 17.98
CA SER A 214 9.26 11.15 17.16
C SER A 214 8.55 12.23 17.98
N SER A 215 7.76 11.86 19.00
CA SER A 215 7.18 12.81 19.95
C SER A 215 8.27 13.47 20.80
N ALA A 216 9.24 12.68 21.31
CA ALA A 216 10.37 13.21 22.09
C ALA A 216 11.24 14.19 21.28
N ALA A 217 11.46 13.94 19.99
CA ALA A 217 12.17 14.86 19.10
C ALA A 217 11.40 16.17 18.83
N ARG A 218 10.07 16.10 18.74
CA ARG A 218 9.21 17.30 18.60
C ARG A 218 9.14 18.12 19.88
N ASP A 219 9.07 17.46 21.04
CA ASP A 219 9.05 18.13 22.35
C ASP A 219 10.41 18.76 22.69
N GLY A 220 11.52 18.12 22.30
CA GLY A 220 12.87 18.71 22.40
C GLY A 220 13.06 19.93 21.50
N ALA A 221 12.55 19.88 20.26
CA ALA A 221 12.57 21.04 19.36
C ALA A 221 11.70 22.21 19.86
N ALA A 222 10.70 21.95 20.71
CA ALA A 222 9.90 22.98 21.37
C ALA A 222 10.59 23.56 22.63
N ALA A 223 11.52 22.83 23.25
CA ALA A 223 12.26 23.27 24.45
C ALA A 223 13.46 24.18 24.14
N ASP A 224 14.04 24.09 22.94
CA ASP A 224 15.23 24.87 22.54
C ASP A 224 14.89 26.21 21.84
N GLY A 225 13.59 26.53 21.72
CA GLY A 225 13.12 27.81 21.21
C GLY A 225 13.19 28.91 22.25
N GLU A 226 14.37 29.49 22.45
CA GLU A 226 14.54 30.76 23.17
C GLU A 226 13.83 31.89 22.39
N TRP A 227 12.53 32.04 22.64
CA TRP A 227 11.69 33.09 22.08
C TRP A 227 12.09 34.45 22.65
N ARG A 228 12.82 35.24 21.84
CA ARG A 228 13.06 36.67 22.12
C ARG A 228 11.76 37.47 21.94
N GLU A 229 11.27 38.05 23.03
CA GLU A 229 10.11 38.96 23.04
C GLU A 229 10.31 40.19 22.14
N GLY A 230 9.53 40.29 21.07
CA GLY A 230 9.29 41.50 20.30
C GLY A 230 7.82 41.89 20.38
N ARG A 231 7.52 43.00 21.06
CA ARG A 231 6.16 43.53 21.29
C ARG A 231 5.41 43.84 19.98
N GLY A 232 4.16 43.41 19.90
CA GLY A 232 3.18 43.93 18.95
C GLY A 232 1.76 43.48 19.31
N LYS A 233 0.90 44.42 19.74
CA LYS A 233 -0.50 44.24 20.14
C LYS A 233 -1.41 43.98 18.92
N GLY A 234 -2.37 43.06 19.05
CA GLY A 234 -3.55 42.97 18.16
C GLY A 234 -4.28 41.62 18.27
N ALA A 235 -5.57 41.63 18.58
CA ALA A 235 -6.35 40.52 19.15
C ALA A 235 -7.04 39.56 18.15
N GLY A 236 -7.33 38.33 18.63
CA GLY A 236 -8.40 37.41 18.16
C GLY A 236 -7.89 36.02 17.72
N ALA A 237 -7.59 35.07 18.60
CA ALA A 237 -8.48 34.03 19.20
C ALA A 237 -9.26 33.18 18.18
N GLY A 238 -9.17 31.85 18.09
CA GLY A 238 -8.49 30.76 18.83
C GLY A 238 -8.85 29.42 18.13
N GLY A 239 -8.34 28.24 18.48
CA GLY A 239 -7.26 27.83 19.36
C GLY A 239 -6.69 26.51 18.82
N GLY A 240 -5.36 26.39 18.79
CA GLY A 240 -4.68 25.15 18.46
C GLY A 240 -4.71 24.22 19.66
N ALA A 241 -5.41 23.10 19.54
CA ALA A 241 -5.33 22.03 20.52
C ALA A 241 -3.97 21.33 20.38
N ALA A 242 -3.16 21.39 21.44
CA ALA A 242 -2.02 20.52 21.62
C ALA A 242 -2.50 19.06 21.65
N GLY A 243 -2.16 18.29 20.61
CA GLY A 243 -2.49 16.88 20.49
C GLY A 243 -1.59 16.05 21.39
N ALA A 244 -2.07 15.73 22.59
CA ALA A 244 -1.44 14.73 23.44
C ALA A 244 -1.39 13.38 22.71
N CYS A 245 -0.20 12.77 22.67
CA CYS A 245 0.03 11.45 22.09
C CYS A 245 -0.61 10.38 23.00
N LEU A 246 -1.82 9.95 22.64
CA LEU A 246 -2.50 8.82 23.27
C LEU A 246 -2.21 7.55 22.46
N VAL A 247 -1.53 6.58 23.05
CA VAL A 247 -1.75 5.17 22.73
C VAL A 247 -3.13 4.85 23.28
N GLN A 248 -4.17 5.12 22.48
CA GLN A 248 -5.55 4.90 22.89
C GLN A 248 -5.98 3.50 22.45
N ALA A 249 -6.00 2.56 23.42
CA ALA A 249 -6.89 1.41 23.31
C ALA A 249 -8.33 1.96 23.33
N GLY A 250 -9.06 1.75 22.22
CA GLY A 250 -10.47 2.13 22.12
C GLY A 250 -10.75 3.48 21.44
N MET A 251 -11.57 3.37 20.39
CA MET A 251 -12.17 4.40 19.53
C MET A 251 -11.28 5.03 18.44
N LEU A 252 -11.56 4.64 17.18
CA LEU A 252 -11.14 5.36 15.97
C LEU A 252 -11.53 6.85 16.08
N PRO A 253 -10.65 7.79 15.71
CA PRO A 253 -11.05 9.17 15.49
C PRO A 253 -12.11 9.23 14.36
N PRO A 254 -13.11 10.13 14.46
CA PRO A 254 -14.22 10.21 13.51
C PRO A 254 -13.78 10.38 12.05
N ASP A 255 -12.63 11.00 11.82
CA ASP A 255 -12.08 11.26 10.48
C ASP A 255 -11.49 10.00 9.82
N ALA A 256 -10.93 9.08 10.61
CA ALA A 256 -10.48 7.77 10.12
C ALA A 256 -11.68 6.85 9.82
N ARG A 257 -12.77 7.00 10.58
CA ARG A 257 -14.04 6.31 10.31
C ARG A 257 -14.70 6.82 9.03
N ALA A 258 -14.61 8.11 8.72
CA ALA A 258 -15.12 8.68 7.47
C ALA A 258 -14.29 8.25 6.24
N ALA A 259 -12.97 8.14 6.38
CA ALA A 259 -12.10 7.59 5.32
C ALA A 259 -12.32 6.08 5.10
N ALA A 260 -12.57 5.31 6.16
CA ALA A 260 -12.90 3.89 6.08
C ALA A 260 -14.35 3.60 5.65
N ALA A 261 -15.31 4.45 6.04
CA ALA A 261 -16.73 4.34 5.68
C ALA A 261 -17.07 4.92 4.30
N ALA A 262 -16.12 5.59 3.64
CA ALA A 262 -16.24 5.95 2.23
C ALA A 262 -16.17 4.73 1.29
N PHE A 263 -15.86 3.54 1.82
CA PHE A 263 -15.90 2.27 1.11
C PHE A 263 -17.12 1.45 1.55
N PRO A 264 -18.08 1.15 0.65
CA PRO A 264 -19.21 0.28 0.98
C PRO A 264 -18.71 -1.16 1.21
N PRO A 265 -19.17 -1.85 2.27
CA PRO A 265 -18.68 -3.19 2.62
C PRO A 265 -19.16 -4.32 1.70
N GLU A 266 -19.87 -4.03 0.61
CA GLU A 266 -20.34 -5.05 -0.34
C GLU A 266 -20.30 -4.46 -1.76
N VAL A 267 -19.28 -4.81 -2.54
CA VAL A 267 -19.31 -4.60 -3.99
C VAL A 267 -20.02 -5.81 -4.59
N GLU A 268 -21.35 -5.71 -4.72
CA GLU A 268 -22.06 -6.55 -5.69
C GLU A 268 -21.46 -6.32 -7.09
N PRO A 269 -21.44 -7.35 -7.97
CA PRO A 269 -20.89 -7.20 -9.31
C PRO A 269 -21.58 -6.05 -10.03
N PHE A 270 -20.76 -5.10 -10.51
CA PHE A 270 -21.19 -3.91 -11.22
C PHE A 270 -21.92 -4.30 -12.53
N VAL A 271 -23.25 -4.43 -12.49
CA VAL A 271 -24.07 -4.66 -13.69
C VAL A 271 -24.39 -3.31 -14.33
N PHE A 272 -23.72 -3.01 -15.44
CA PHE A 272 -24.04 -1.85 -16.28
C PHE A 272 -25.39 -2.09 -16.97
N LYS A 273 -26.44 -1.35 -16.57
CA LYS A 273 -27.69 -1.24 -17.34
C LYS A 273 -27.54 -0.09 -18.35
N PRO A 274 -27.36 -0.35 -19.66
CA PRO A 274 -27.34 0.73 -20.64
C PRO A 274 -28.72 1.39 -20.71
N SER A 275 -28.75 2.72 -20.59
CA SER A 275 -29.94 3.53 -20.87
C SER A 275 -30.16 3.59 -22.38
N PRO A 276 -31.41 3.52 -22.88
CA PRO A 276 -31.67 3.66 -24.31
C PRO A 276 -31.42 5.11 -24.74
N PHE A 277 -30.48 5.30 -25.68
CA PHE A 277 -30.31 6.57 -26.38
C PHE A 277 -31.56 6.84 -27.23
N ARG A 278 -32.20 8.00 -27.01
CA ARG A 278 -33.13 8.59 -27.99
C ARG A 278 -32.30 9.25 -29.08
N VAL A 279 -32.60 8.88 -30.33
CA VAL A 279 -32.07 9.46 -31.57
C VAL A 279 -32.55 10.88 -31.74
#